data_AF-A0A814L308-F1
#
_entry.id   AF-A0A814L308-F1
#
_cell.length_a   1.000
_cell.length_b   1.000
_cell.length_c   1.000
_cell.angle_alpha   90.00
_cell.angle_beta   90.00
_cell.angle_gamma   90.00
#
_symmetry.space_group_name_H-M   'P 1'
#
loop_
_entity.id
_entity.type
_entity.pdbx_description
1 polymer ?
#
loop_
_entity_poly.entity_id
_entity_poly.type
_entity_poly.pdbx_seq_one_letter_code
_entity_poly.pdbx_strand_id
1 'polypeptide(L)'
;MAKKPSTLFTDGGLWNNGRPEHKTEMTRVEKTIADEARVNNFQFSQLTSGMLRGATLSAKPEASSIQSSVPIKKRVKPIRPSNTSNPSGLRTYNDIVKSNAYAQPDYYPGPIKGRTDYEKDRLGNLMAYGIDPSKMPYEPAEHLSSSHEIDRFDECIYIKEIVP
;
A
#
# COMPACT_ATOMS: atom_id res chain seq x y z
N MET A 1 30.56 -25.13 -57.94
CA MET A 1 29.86 -24.12 -57.12
C MET A 1 29.23 -24.84 -55.94
N ALA A 2 29.80 -24.71 -54.74
CA ALA A 2 29.29 -25.38 -53.53
C ALA A 2 28.26 -24.48 -52.82
N LYS A 3 27.05 -25.00 -52.60
CA LYS A 3 26.00 -24.35 -51.81
C LYS A 3 26.38 -24.43 -50.34
N LYS A 4 26.56 -23.28 -49.68
CA LYS A 4 26.78 -23.20 -48.22
C LYS A 4 25.48 -23.57 -47.50
N PRO A 5 25.53 -24.39 -46.43
CA PRO A 5 24.34 -24.69 -45.65
C PRO A 5 23.84 -23.42 -44.93
N SER A 6 22.57 -23.11 -45.10
CA SER A 6 21.87 -22.05 -44.36
C SER A 6 21.87 -22.38 -42.87
N THR A 7 22.47 -21.51 -42.07
CA THR A 7 22.45 -21.58 -40.61
C THR A 7 21.01 -21.52 -40.11
N LEU A 8 20.57 -22.63 -39.54
CA LEU A 8 19.30 -22.80 -38.84
C LEU A 8 19.37 -22.04 -37.50
N PHE A 9 18.37 -21.17 -37.27
CA PHE A 9 17.93 -20.64 -35.97
C PHE A 9 19.00 -20.01 -35.06
N THR A 10 19.30 -18.75 -35.30
CA THR A 10 19.90 -17.85 -34.29
C THR A 10 18.83 -16.85 -33.81
N ASP A 11 17.84 -17.32 -33.07
CA ASP A 11 16.94 -16.44 -32.30
C ASP A 11 16.43 -17.21 -31.08
N GLY A 12 17.24 -17.22 -30.01
CA GLY A 12 16.85 -17.80 -28.72
C GLY A 12 18.00 -18.48 -27.99
N GLY A 13 18.74 -17.74 -27.17
CA GLY A 13 19.72 -18.36 -26.24
C GLY A 13 19.03 -19.17 -25.14
N LEU A 14 19.80 -19.97 -24.39
CA LEU A 14 19.35 -20.83 -23.28
C LEU A 14 18.47 -20.13 -22.21
N TRP A 15 18.54 -18.79 -22.14
CA TRP A 15 17.77 -17.93 -21.23
C TRP A 15 16.61 -17.20 -21.90
N ASN A 16 16.48 -17.33 -23.22
CA ASN A 16 15.37 -16.80 -23.99
C ASN A 16 14.31 -17.91 -24.12
N ASN A 17 13.61 -18.16 -23.02
CA ASN A 17 12.36 -18.89 -23.08
C ASN A 17 11.40 -18.01 -23.89
N GLY A 18 11.25 -18.32 -25.19
CA GLY A 18 10.17 -17.77 -26.00
C GLY A 18 8.87 -17.91 -25.21
N ARG A 19 8.07 -16.84 -25.16
CA ARG A 19 6.80 -16.86 -24.41
C ARG A 19 6.02 -18.10 -24.87
N PRO A 20 5.57 -18.96 -23.95
CA PRO A 20 4.81 -20.14 -24.35
C PRO A 20 3.60 -19.66 -25.15
N GLU A 21 3.33 -20.29 -26.30
CA GLU A 21 2.13 -19.99 -27.06
C GLU A 21 0.92 -20.40 -26.21
N HIS A 22 0.32 -19.42 -25.55
CA HIS A 22 -0.85 -19.65 -24.72
C HIS A 22 -2.02 -20.03 -25.64
N LYS A 23 -2.61 -21.21 -25.41
CA LYS A 23 -3.86 -21.60 -26.08
C LYS A 23 -4.89 -20.50 -25.86
N THR A 24 -5.61 -20.11 -26.91
CA THR A 24 -6.59 -19.00 -26.89
C THR A 24 -7.59 -19.12 -25.74
N GLU A 25 -8.06 -20.34 -25.44
CA GLU A 25 -8.97 -20.59 -24.31
C GLU A 25 -8.32 -20.31 -22.94
N MET A 26 -7.03 -20.64 -22.76
CA MET A 26 -6.32 -20.33 -21.52
C MET A 26 -6.20 -18.82 -21.32
N THR A 27 -5.89 -18.05 -22.38
CA THR A 27 -5.82 -16.58 -22.27
C THR A 27 -7.16 -15.93 -21.96
N ARG A 28 -8.27 -16.55 -22.35
CA ARG A 28 -9.62 -16.07 -22.00
C ARG A 28 -9.89 -16.32 -20.52
N VAL A 29 -9.58 -17.51 -20.02
CA VAL A 29 -9.72 -17.86 -18.61
C VAL A 29 -8.81 -16.99 -17.72
N GLU A 30 -7.57 -16.75 -18.12
CA GLU A 30 -6.67 -15.84 -17.38
C GLU A 30 -7.22 -14.41 -17.29
N LYS A 31 -7.86 -13.92 -18.37
CA LYS A 31 -8.52 -12.61 -18.38
C LYS A 31 -9.73 -12.57 -17.46
N THR A 32 -10.61 -13.58 -17.52
CA THR A 32 -11.78 -13.64 -16.64
C THR A 32 -11.37 -13.69 -15.18
N ILE A 33 -10.35 -14.50 -14.85
CA ILE A 33 -9.78 -14.56 -13.49
C ILE A 33 -9.21 -13.21 -13.07
N ALA A 34 -8.49 -12.52 -13.95
CA ALA A 34 -7.92 -11.20 -13.63
C ALA A 34 -9.01 -10.14 -13.39
N ASP A 35 -10.08 -10.17 -14.19
CA ASP A 35 -11.21 -9.26 -14.03
C ASP A 35 -12.01 -9.58 -12.76
N GLU A 36 -12.23 -10.86 -12.45
CA GLU A 36 -12.84 -11.31 -11.19
C GLU A 36 -11.98 -10.93 -9.97
N ALA A 37 -10.66 -11.08 -10.05
CA ALA A 37 -9.73 -10.69 -8.99
C ALA A 37 -9.74 -9.18 -8.74
N ARG A 38 -9.89 -8.36 -9.79
CA ARG A 38 -10.04 -6.91 -9.65
C ARG A 38 -11.35 -6.53 -8.94
N VAL A 39 -12.46 -7.18 -9.32
CA VAL A 39 -13.76 -6.95 -8.67
C VAL A 39 -13.71 -7.34 -7.20
N ASN A 40 -13.13 -8.50 -6.89
CA ASN A 40 -12.99 -8.97 -5.51
C ASN A 40 -12.12 -8.02 -4.67
N ASN A 41 -10.95 -7.62 -5.17
CA ASN A 41 -10.08 -6.67 -4.48
C ASN A 41 -10.77 -5.31 -4.25
N PHE A 42 -11.58 -4.86 -5.20
CA PHE A 42 -12.34 -3.63 -5.07
C PHE A 42 -13.42 -3.76 -3.98
N GLN A 43 -14.20 -4.84 -3.98
CA GLN A 43 -15.20 -5.12 -2.95
C GLN A 43 -14.56 -5.20 -1.56
N PHE A 44 -13.43 -5.91 -1.43
CA PHE A 44 -12.68 -6.00 -0.19
C PHE A 44 -12.20 -4.62 0.29
N SER A 45 -11.70 -3.77 -0.61
CA SER A 45 -11.30 -2.40 -0.27
C SER A 45 -12.49 -1.55 0.19
N GLN A 46 -13.66 -1.70 -0.42
CA GLN A 46 -14.88 -0.99 0.01
C GLN A 46 -15.33 -1.46 1.40
N LEU A 47 -15.33 -2.76 1.66
CA LEU A 47 -15.71 -3.32 2.96
C LEU A 47 -14.76 -2.87 4.07
N THR A 48 -13.45 -2.97 3.83
CA THR A 48 -12.43 -2.53 4.80
C THR A 48 -12.51 -1.03 5.09
N SER A 49 -12.66 -0.19 4.07
CA SER A 49 -12.81 1.26 4.26
C SER A 49 -14.13 1.64 4.94
N GLY A 50 -15.23 0.94 4.65
CA GLY A 50 -16.52 1.11 5.32
C GLY A 50 -16.44 0.72 6.80
N MET A 51 -15.82 -0.42 7.10
CA MET A 51 -15.64 -0.93 8.47
C MET A 51 -14.78 0.02 9.32
N LEU A 52 -13.70 0.55 8.75
CA LEU A 52 -12.84 1.54 9.43
C LEU A 52 -13.56 2.88 9.72
N ARG A 53 -14.56 3.24 8.89
CA ARG A 53 -15.36 4.47 9.07
C ARG A 53 -16.56 4.27 9.99
N GLY A 54 -16.80 3.05 10.50
CA GLY A 54 -17.99 2.72 11.29
C GLY A 54 -19.30 2.78 10.49
N ALA A 55 -19.22 2.70 9.15
CA ALA A 55 -20.40 2.69 8.30
C ALA A 55 -21.07 1.31 8.33
N THR A 56 -22.40 1.28 8.19
CA THR A 56 -23.13 0.02 8.02
C THR A 56 -22.76 -0.63 6.68
N LEU A 57 -22.66 -1.95 6.66
CA LEU A 57 -22.31 -2.69 5.44
C LEU A 57 -23.37 -2.43 4.37
N SER A 58 -23.00 -1.77 3.28
CA SER A 58 -23.93 -1.51 2.18
C SER A 58 -24.35 -2.84 1.54
N ALA A 59 -25.66 -3.08 1.45
CA ALA A 59 -26.23 -4.25 0.79
C ALA A 59 -26.01 -4.25 -0.74
N LYS A 60 -25.49 -3.15 -1.31
CA LYS A 60 -25.17 -3.03 -2.74
C LYS A 60 -23.79 -2.38 -2.93
N PRO A 61 -22.96 -2.89 -3.86
CA PRO A 61 -21.70 -2.23 -4.20
C PRO A 61 -22.04 -0.87 -4.83
N GLU A 62 -21.59 0.22 -4.20
CA GLU A 62 -21.68 1.54 -4.81
C GLU A 62 -20.68 1.61 -5.98
N ALA A 63 -21.19 1.89 -7.17
CA ALA A 63 -20.36 2.15 -8.34
C ALA A 63 -19.51 3.40 -8.07
N SER A 64 -18.19 3.24 -8.08
CA SER A 64 -17.21 4.25 -7.65
C SER A 64 -17.39 5.60 -8.35
N SER A 65 -17.63 6.66 -7.58
CA SER A 65 -17.09 7.98 -7.93
C SER A 65 -15.60 7.95 -7.61
N ILE A 66 -14.79 8.14 -8.65
CA ILE A 66 -13.34 8.08 -8.65
C ILE A 66 -12.81 9.10 -7.62
N GLN A 67 -12.48 8.65 -6.40
CA GLN A 67 -11.70 9.48 -5.51
C GLN A 67 -10.26 9.48 -6.03
N SER A 68 -9.84 10.70 -6.36
CA SER A 68 -8.59 11.09 -7.02
C SER A 68 -7.39 10.22 -6.65
N SER A 69 -6.68 9.77 -7.69
CA SER A 69 -5.33 9.24 -7.57
C SER A 69 -4.47 10.20 -6.74
N VAL A 70 -3.93 9.71 -5.63
CA VAL A 70 -2.85 10.41 -4.93
C VAL A 70 -1.73 10.67 -5.95
N PRO A 71 -1.27 11.91 -6.12
CA PRO A 71 -0.23 12.19 -7.11
C PRO A 71 1.04 11.45 -6.69
N ILE A 72 1.38 10.40 -7.44
CA ILE A 72 2.67 9.73 -7.37
C ILE A 72 3.69 10.79 -7.74
N LYS A 73 4.38 11.36 -6.75
CA LYS A 73 5.47 12.31 -6.97
C LYS A 73 6.48 11.62 -7.88
N LYS A 74 6.64 12.16 -9.10
CA LYS A 74 7.55 11.63 -10.12
C LYS A 74 8.93 11.54 -9.49
N ARG A 75 9.44 10.31 -9.30
CA ARG A 75 10.86 10.12 -8.97
C ARG A 75 11.65 10.73 -10.12
N VAL A 76 12.53 11.68 -9.79
CA VAL A 76 13.50 12.22 -10.75
C VAL A 76 14.28 11.02 -11.26
N LYS A 77 14.14 10.71 -12.56
CA LYS A 77 14.87 9.61 -13.17
C LYS A 77 16.36 9.93 -13.03
N PRO A 78 17.20 8.98 -12.59
CA PRO A 78 18.64 9.21 -12.59
C PRO A 78 19.07 9.60 -14.00
N ILE A 79 19.89 10.65 -14.10
CA ILE A 79 20.50 11.08 -15.36
C ILE A 79 21.35 9.92 -15.83
N ARG A 80 20.82 9.10 -16.75
CA ARG A 80 21.62 8.07 -17.41
C ARG A 80 22.61 8.80 -18.31
N PRO A 81 23.93 8.58 -18.17
CA PRO A 81 24.88 9.13 -19.12
C PRO A 81 24.51 8.62 -20.51
N SER A 82 24.39 9.55 -21.46
CA SER A 82 24.09 9.23 -22.85
C SER A 82 25.24 8.39 -23.42
N ASN A 83 24.97 7.13 -23.72
CA ASN A 83 25.90 6.24 -24.43
C ASN A 83 25.96 6.52 -25.94
N THR A 84 25.27 7.57 -26.42
CA THR A 84 25.05 7.79 -27.86
C THR A 84 26.30 8.23 -28.63
N SER A 85 27.38 8.67 -27.97
CA SER A 85 28.50 9.31 -28.68
C SER A 85 29.71 8.42 -29.01
N ASN A 86 29.85 7.21 -28.44
CA ASN A 86 31.10 6.46 -28.55
C ASN A 86 30.92 5.07 -29.20
N PRO A 87 31.21 4.93 -30.51
CA PRO A 87 31.17 3.63 -31.19
C PRO A 87 32.30 2.68 -30.76
N SER A 88 33.31 3.16 -30.04
CA SER A 88 34.50 2.40 -29.61
C SER A 88 34.40 1.77 -28.21
N GLY A 89 33.26 1.88 -27.53
CA GLY A 89 33.01 1.27 -26.22
C GLY A 89 33.75 1.92 -25.02
N LEU A 90 34.85 2.65 -25.24
CA LEU A 90 35.56 3.40 -24.19
C LEU A 90 35.39 4.92 -24.37
N ARG A 91 35.15 5.63 -23.26
CA ARG A 91 35.02 7.10 -23.22
C ARG A 91 36.37 7.73 -22.95
N THR A 92 36.69 8.84 -23.62
CA THR A 92 37.92 9.60 -23.30
C THR A 92 37.75 10.36 -21.98
N TYR A 93 38.86 10.69 -21.32
CA TYR A 93 38.85 11.46 -20.07
C TYR A 93 38.03 12.75 -20.18
N ASN A 94 38.19 13.49 -21.28
CA ASN A 94 37.45 14.72 -21.55
C ASN A 94 35.93 14.50 -21.62
N ASP A 95 35.48 13.36 -22.16
CA ASP A 95 34.06 13.03 -22.27
C ASP A 95 33.45 12.67 -20.92
N ILE A 96 34.23 12.03 -20.05
CA ILE A 96 33.81 11.66 -18.69
C ILE A 96 33.61 12.93 -17.86
N VAL A 97 34.59 13.84 -17.91
CA VAL A 97 34.54 15.14 -17.21
C VAL A 97 33.37 15.98 -17.72
N LYS A 98 33.18 16.09 -19.04
CA LYS A 98 32.03 16.81 -19.64
C LYS A 98 30.68 16.27 -19.22
N SER A 99 30.59 14.97 -18.92
CA SER A 99 29.34 14.34 -18.49
C SER A 99 29.01 14.51 -17.01
N ASN A 100 29.79 15.29 -16.26
CA ASN A 100 29.63 15.47 -14.82
C ASN A 100 29.56 14.13 -14.06
N ALA A 101 30.24 13.09 -14.57
CA ALA A 101 30.17 11.75 -13.99
C ALA A 101 30.76 11.68 -12.57
N TYR A 102 31.65 12.62 -12.23
CA TYR A 102 32.26 12.74 -10.90
C TYR A 102 31.46 13.65 -9.95
N ALA A 103 30.39 14.29 -10.41
CA ALA A 103 29.55 15.11 -9.55
C ALA A 103 28.73 14.20 -8.62
N GLN A 104 28.91 14.36 -7.30
CA GLN A 104 28.09 13.68 -6.32
C GLN A 104 26.67 14.28 -6.39
N PRO A 105 25.62 13.46 -6.59
CA PRO A 105 24.27 13.99 -6.54
C PRO A 105 23.97 14.48 -5.12
N ASP A 106 23.27 15.61 -5.01
CA ASP A 106 22.80 16.08 -3.71
C ASP A 106 21.93 15.01 -3.04
N TYR A 107 22.12 14.83 -1.74
CA TYR A 107 21.29 13.93 -0.96
C TYR A 107 19.89 14.54 -0.79
N TYR A 108 18.92 13.98 -1.50
CA TYR A 108 17.51 14.28 -1.29
C TYR A 108 16.87 13.15 -0.48
N PRO A 109 16.62 13.34 0.83
CA PRO A 109 15.90 12.34 1.60
C PRO A 109 14.54 12.12 0.95
N GLY A 110 14.15 10.84 0.84
CA GLY A 110 12.82 10.49 0.36
C GLY A 110 11.74 11.14 1.25
N PRO A 111 10.51 11.30 0.74
CA PRO A 111 9.41 11.83 1.55
C PRO A 111 9.24 10.95 2.80
N ILE A 112 9.64 11.48 3.95
CA ILE A 112 9.42 10.87 5.25
C ILE A 112 7.93 11.12 5.55
N LYS A 113 7.15 10.05 5.73
CA LYS A 113 5.79 10.18 6.26
C LYS A 113 5.94 10.87 7.61
N GLY A 114 5.30 12.03 7.78
CA GLY A 114 5.48 12.87 8.97
C GLY A 114 5.35 12.01 10.22
N ARG A 115 6.42 12.00 11.02
CA ARG A 115 6.46 11.32 12.31
C ARG A 115 5.40 11.97 13.18
N THR A 116 4.23 11.36 13.23
CA THR A 116 3.10 11.86 14.01
C THR A 116 3.51 11.90 15.47
N ASP A 117 2.93 12.79 16.26
CA ASP A 117 3.24 12.86 17.69
C ASP A 117 2.99 11.51 18.38
N TYR A 118 1.99 10.75 17.88
CA TYR A 118 1.78 9.35 18.23
C TYR A 118 3.00 8.44 18.01
N GLU A 119 3.69 8.53 16.88
CA GLU A 119 4.88 7.71 16.61
C GLU A 119 6.08 8.12 17.49
N LYS A 120 6.17 9.39 17.90
CA LYS A 120 7.18 9.84 18.85
C LYS A 120 6.92 9.25 20.22
N ASP A 121 5.69 9.34 20.71
CA ASP A 121 5.29 8.83 22.02
C ASP A 121 5.38 7.31 22.09
N ARG A 122 4.93 6.61 21.04
CA ARG A 122 5.08 5.15 20.91
C ARG A 122 6.54 4.75 21.00
N LEU A 123 7.44 5.41 20.27
CA LEU A 123 8.86 5.08 20.31
C LEU A 123 9.49 5.45 21.66
N GLY A 124 9.09 6.57 22.26
CA GLY A 124 9.52 6.97 23.60
C GLY A 124 9.19 5.90 24.64
N ASN A 125 7.95 5.41 24.64
CA ASN A 125 7.51 4.34 25.54
C ASN A 125 8.24 3.02 25.25
N LEU A 126 8.47 2.69 23.99
CA LEU A 126 9.23 1.50 23.61
C LEU A 126 10.69 1.57 24.09
N MET A 127 11.33 2.74 24.01
CA MET A 127 12.72 2.91 24.45
C MET A 127 12.85 2.98 25.98
N ALA A 128 11.91 3.64 26.65
CA ALA A 128 11.94 3.81 28.10
C ALA A 128 11.55 2.53 28.84
N TYR A 129 10.50 1.84 28.37
CA TYR A 129 9.87 0.73 29.09
C TYR A 129 9.89 -0.59 28.32
N GLY A 130 10.35 -0.62 27.06
CA GLY A 130 10.30 -1.83 26.23
C GLY A 130 8.89 -2.19 25.76
N ILE A 131 7.90 -1.34 26.02
CA ILE A 131 6.48 -1.64 25.77
C ILE A 131 5.99 -0.82 24.59
N ASP A 132 5.36 -1.51 23.65
CA ASP A 132 4.70 -0.90 22.51
C ASP A 132 3.21 -0.69 22.82
N PRO A 133 2.75 0.55 23.07
CA PRO A 133 1.35 0.82 23.41
C PRO A 133 0.37 0.43 22.30
N SER A 134 0.83 0.27 21.05
CA SER A 134 0.00 -0.22 19.95
C SER A 134 -0.34 -1.71 20.04
N LYS A 135 0.35 -2.47 20.89
CA LYS A 135 0.17 -3.92 21.06
C LYS A 135 -0.57 -4.28 22.35
N MET A 136 -0.91 -3.29 23.17
CA MET A 136 -1.71 -3.52 24.37
C MET A 136 -3.12 -3.92 23.92
N PRO A 137 -3.67 -5.06 24.40
CA PRO A 137 -5.07 -5.35 24.21
C PRO A 137 -5.89 -4.20 24.80
N TYR A 138 -6.89 -3.75 24.05
CA TYR A 138 -7.86 -2.78 24.54
C TYR A 138 -8.68 -3.45 25.65
N GLU A 139 -8.34 -3.16 26.89
CA GLU A 139 -9.21 -3.40 28.03
C GLU A 139 -10.26 -2.28 28.01
N PRO A 140 -11.54 -2.55 27.69
CA PRO A 140 -12.57 -1.54 27.88
C PRO A 140 -12.56 -1.14 29.35
N ALA A 141 -12.37 0.15 29.63
CA ALA A 141 -12.47 0.68 30.98
C ALA A 141 -13.82 0.25 31.56
N GLU A 142 -13.80 -0.59 32.59
CA GLU A 142 -15.01 -0.91 33.34
C GLU A 142 -15.57 0.40 33.89
N HIS A 143 -16.73 0.81 33.37
CA HIS A 143 -17.48 1.94 33.90
C HIS A 143 -17.93 1.61 35.32
N LEU A 144 -17.08 1.87 36.31
CA LEU A 144 -17.46 1.97 37.70
C LEU A 144 -18.25 3.27 37.89
N SER A 145 -19.55 3.22 37.63
CA SER A 145 -20.50 4.17 38.21
C SER A 145 -21.74 3.41 38.67
N SER A 146 -21.66 2.92 39.90
CA SER A 146 -22.81 2.54 40.70
C SER A 146 -23.58 3.80 41.10
N SER A 147 -24.78 3.94 40.58
CA SER A 147 -25.89 4.50 41.34
C SER A 147 -27.11 3.69 40.91
N HIS A 148 -27.69 2.92 41.84
CA HIS A 148 -29.03 2.39 41.64
C HIS A 148 -29.92 3.56 41.25
N GLU A 149 -30.48 3.53 40.04
CA GLU A 149 -31.58 4.42 39.67
C GLU A 149 -32.76 4.03 40.57
N ILE A 150 -33.07 4.87 41.55
CA ILE A 150 -34.30 4.73 42.32
C ILE A 150 -35.43 5.16 41.40
N ASP A 151 -36.37 4.26 41.12
CA ASP A 151 -37.52 4.52 40.27
C ASP A 151 -38.43 5.56 40.94
N ARG A 152 -38.91 6.55 40.18
CA ARG A 152 -39.84 7.58 40.67
C ARG A 152 -41.14 6.99 41.21
N PHE A 153 -41.50 5.79 40.80
CA PHE A 153 -42.67 5.08 41.32
C PHE A 153 -42.44 4.50 42.73
N ASP A 154 -41.20 4.27 43.14
CA ASP A 154 -40.88 3.73 44.47
C ASP A 154 -41.05 4.76 45.59
N GLU A 155 -40.89 6.07 45.30
CA GLU A 155 -41.11 7.15 46.26
C GLU A 155 -42.59 7.24 46.73
N CYS A 156 -43.54 6.82 45.89
CA CYS A 156 -44.97 6.90 46.20
C CYS A 156 -45.44 5.84 47.20
N ILE A 157 -44.66 4.79 47.44
CA ILE A 157 -44.99 3.74 48.41
C ILE A 157 -44.61 4.21 49.83
N TYR A 158 -43.47 4.90 49.98
CA TYR A 158 -42.98 5.37 51.28
C TYR A 158 -43.80 6.52 51.88
N ILE A 159 -44.47 7.34 51.08
CA ILE A 159 -45.28 8.46 51.60
C ILE A 159 -46.54 7.97 52.32
N LYS A 160 -47.02 6.74 52.05
CA LYS A 160 -48.19 6.18 52.73
C LYS A 160 -47.92 5.63 54.13
N GLU A 161 -46.66 5.43 54.51
CA GLU A 161 -46.28 4.91 55.83
C GLU A 161 -45.86 6.01 56.82
N ILE A 162 -45.75 7.28 56.38
CA ILE A 162 -45.23 8.40 57.21
C ILE A 162 -46.34 9.39 57.64
N VAL A 163 -47.61 9.10 57.38
CA VAL A 163 -48.73 9.91 57.88
C VAL A 163 -49.70 9.03 58.68
N PRO A 164 -49.82 9.22 60.01
CA PRO A 164 -50.84 8.55 60.82
C PRO A 164 -52.26 9.01 60.49
#